data_AF-A0A9P1ITT5-F1
#
_entry.id   AF-A0A9P1ITT5-F1
#
_cell.length_a   1.000
_cell.length_b   1.000
_cell.length_c   1.000
_cell.angle_alpha   90.00
_cell.angle_beta   90.00
_cell.angle_gamma   90.00
#
_symmetry.space_group_name_H-M   'P 1'
#
loop_
_entity.id
_entity.type
_entity.pdbx_description
1 polymer ?
#
loop_
_entity_poly.entity_id
_entity_poly.type
_entity_poly.pdbx_seq_one_letter_code
_entity_poly.pdbx_strand_id
1 'polypeptide(L)'
;MQLFSVILICGNRLTSVIMPFQHSYFWKRYLRHLIIAQIIFSLISASPTLTGPAYAFTYLNQGQVAYIHNIPYFRSSYFRLIFMVPGIFFMIISNILIIRKISKISGDMEKMQKLMTISTIFISINSLLALFFSIFILTVDFEDIQKMNTVLGEALLLLTLITKDLKLISGPIILLIMDGKIQKSLLFQRRRRSSSVGQSSRGITD
;
A
#
# COMPACT_ATOMS: atom_id res chain seq x y z
N MET A 1 0.68 -4.63 8.28
CA MET A 1 -0.63 -3.98 8.46
C MET A 1 -1.31 -3.61 7.15
N GLN A 2 -0.72 -2.76 6.32
CA GLN A 2 -1.32 -2.33 5.04
C GLN A 2 -1.70 -3.50 4.12
N LEU A 3 -0.88 -4.56 4.05
CA LEU A 3 -1.16 -5.76 3.24
C LEU A 3 -2.53 -6.39 3.50
N PHE A 4 -2.96 -6.48 4.77
CA PHE A 4 -4.25 -7.09 5.10
C PHE A 4 -5.42 -6.25 4.59
N SER A 5 -5.34 -4.93 4.76
CA SER A 5 -6.35 -4.02 4.21
C SER A 5 -6.41 -4.06 2.70
N VAL A 6 -5.26 -4.15 2.02
CA VAL A 6 -5.23 -4.29 0.56
C VAL A 6 -5.85 -5.62 0.12
N ILE A 7 -5.56 -6.73 0.81
CA ILE A 7 -6.17 -8.03 0.55
C ILE A 7 -7.69 -7.96 0.72
N LEU A 8 -8.19 -7.30 1.78
CA LEU A 8 -9.62 -7.08 1.99
C LEU A 8 -10.24 -6.24 0.87
N ILE A 9 -9.58 -5.18 0.43
CA ILE A 9 -10.02 -4.36 -0.70
C ILE A 9 -10.08 -5.20 -2.00
N CYS A 10 -9.05 -5.99 -2.28
CA CYS A 10 -9.03 -6.90 -3.42
C CYS A 10 -10.15 -7.95 -3.35
N GLY A 11 -10.38 -8.54 -2.17
CA GLY A 11 -11.48 -9.49 -1.95
C GLY A 11 -12.86 -8.86 -2.09
N ASN A 12 -13.02 -7.62 -1.61
CA ASN A 12 -14.25 -6.84 -1.76
C ASN A 12 -14.57 -6.63 -3.24
N ARG A 13 -13.57 -6.27 -4.02
CA ARG A 13 -13.74 -6.07 -5.47
C ARG A 13 -13.94 -7.38 -6.23
N LEU A 14 -13.24 -8.44 -5.85
CA LEU A 14 -13.42 -9.75 -6.45
C LEU A 14 -14.86 -10.25 -6.27
N THR A 15 -15.39 -10.13 -5.05
CA THR A 15 -16.77 -10.54 -4.74
C THR A 15 -17.82 -9.66 -5.41
N SER A 16 -17.58 -8.35 -5.57
CA SER A 16 -18.51 -7.48 -6.28
C SER A 16 -18.61 -7.81 -7.79
N VAL A 17 -17.53 -8.30 -8.39
CA VAL A 17 -17.49 -8.71 -9.80
C VAL A 17 -17.97 -10.15 -10.01
N ILE A 18 -17.70 -11.07 -9.07
CA ILE A 18 -18.08 -12.49 -9.22
C ILE A 18 -19.50 -12.77 -8.72
N MET A 19 -19.92 -12.17 -7.60
CA MET A 19 -21.19 -12.47 -6.91
C MET A 19 -21.96 -11.19 -6.54
N PRO A 20 -22.46 -10.41 -7.52
CA PRO A 20 -23.06 -9.10 -7.27
C PRO A 20 -24.27 -9.15 -6.32
N PHE A 21 -25.09 -10.20 -6.39
CA PHE A 21 -26.31 -10.33 -5.58
C PHE A 21 -26.05 -10.67 -4.11
N GLN A 22 -25.02 -11.48 -3.82
CA GLN A 22 -24.69 -11.92 -2.46
C GLN A 22 -23.64 -11.03 -1.79
N HIS A 23 -22.96 -10.20 -2.56
CA HIS A 23 -21.91 -9.31 -2.11
C HIS A 23 -22.35 -8.43 -0.91
N SER A 24 -23.49 -7.75 -1.02
CA SER A 24 -23.98 -6.84 0.02
C SER A 24 -24.26 -7.55 1.34
N TYR A 25 -24.82 -8.76 1.28
CA TYR A 25 -25.11 -9.57 2.47
C TYR A 25 -23.83 -10.08 3.14
N PHE A 26 -22.90 -10.61 2.33
CA PHE A 26 -21.62 -11.12 2.83
C PHE A 26 -20.82 -10.04 3.56
N TRP A 27 -20.63 -8.88 2.92
CA TRP A 27 -19.83 -7.82 3.50
C TRP A 27 -20.49 -7.18 4.72
N LYS A 28 -21.82 -6.96 4.72
CA LYS A 28 -22.48 -6.41 5.92
C LYS A 28 -22.37 -7.33 7.14
N ARG A 29 -22.39 -8.66 6.94
CA ARG A 29 -22.29 -9.65 8.02
C ARG A 29 -20.86 -9.81 8.54
N TYR A 30 -19.86 -9.86 7.66
CA TYR A 30 -18.49 -10.22 8.03
C TYR A 30 -17.53 -9.03 8.17
N LEU A 31 -17.84 -7.85 7.62
CA LEU A 31 -16.93 -6.69 7.63
C LEU A 31 -16.52 -6.29 9.06
N ARG A 32 -17.45 -6.24 10.01
CA ARG A 32 -17.14 -5.90 11.41
C ARG A 32 -16.13 -6.87 12.02
N HIS A 33 -16.33 -8.17 11.78
CA HIS A 33 -15.43 -9.22 12.27
C HIS A 33 -14.04 -9.12 11.63
N LEU A 34 -13.98 -8.84 10.32
CA LEU A 34 -12.72 -8.66 9.59
C LEU A 34 -11.93 -7.43 10.07
N ILE A 35 -12.61 -6.33 10.41
CA ILE A 35 -11.97 -5.14 10.97
C ILE A 35 -11.38 -5.44 12.35
N ILE A 36 -12.14 -6.10 13.23
CA ILE A 36 -11.67 -6.47 14.56
C ILE A 36 -10.46 -7.43 14.44
N ALA A 37 -10.55 -8.45 13.59
CA ALA A 37 -9.46 -9.37 13.33
C ALA A 37 -8.21 -8.64 12.80
N GLN A 38 -8.38 -7.65 11.91
CA GLN A 38 -7.29 -6.82 11.44
C GLN A 38 -6.62 -6.05 12.59
N ILE A 39 -7.39 -5.46 13.51
CA ILE A 39 -6.84 -4.70 14.65
C ILE A 39 -6.12 -5.62 15.64
N ILE A 40 -6.62 -6.84 15.84
CA ILE A 40 -5.95 -7.82 16.71
C ILE A 40 -4.64 -8.29 16.07
N PHE A 41 -4.68 -8.68 14.79
CA PHE A 41 -3.49 -9.10 14.04
C PHE A 41 -2.44 -7.98 13.98
N SER A 42 -2.92 -6.76 13.69
CA SER A 42 -2.50 -5.48 14.30
C SER A 42 -1.41 -5.53 15.36
N LEU A 43 -1.94 -5.64 16.57
CA LEU A 43 -1.27 -5.59 17.85
C LEU A 43 -0.30 -6.76 18.00
N ILE A 44 -0.70 -7.97 17.58
CA ILE A 44 0.15 -9.17 17.70
C ILE A 44 1.43 -9.01 16.87
N SER A 45 1.34 -8.52 15.64
CA SER A 45 2.53 -8.35 14.80
C SER A 45 3.46 -7.22 15.26
N ALA A 46 2.93 -6.24 15.99
CA ALA A 46 3.67 -5.12 16.55
C ALA A 46 4.28 -5.45 17.93
N SER A 47 3.77 -6.49 18.60
CA SER A 47 4.22 -6.89 19.93
C SER A 47 5.74 -7.19 20.01
N PRO A 48 6.37 -7.91 19.06
CA PRO A 48 7.81 -8.20 19.12
C PRO A 48 8.70 -6.95 19.06
N THR A 49 8.22 -5.89 18.40
CA THR A 49 8.94 -4.60 18.34
C THR A 49 8.79 -3.77 19.62
N LEU A 50 7.75 -3.99 20.43
CA LEU A 50 7.57 -3.26 21.69
C LEU A 50 8.39 -3.86 22.85
N THR A 51 8.74 -5.15 22.78
CA THR A 51 9.38 -5.87 23.89
C THR A 51 10.91 -5.90 23.83
N GLY A 52 11.51 -5.46 22.72
CA GLY A 52 12.98 -5.42 22.57
C GLY A 52 13.57 -4.07 22.98
N PRO A 53 14.76 -4.01 23.61
CA PRO A 53 15.43 -2.74 23.85
C PRO A 53 15.71 -2.05 22.50
N ALA A 54 15.21 -0.84 22.36
CA ALA A 54 15.37 -0.01 21.17
C ALA A 54 16.59 0.90 21.35
N TYR A 55 17.49 0.91 20.37
CA TYR A 55 18.57 1.89 20.27
C TYR A 55 18.34 2.74 19.04
N ALA A 56 18.31 4.05 19.24
CA ALA A 56 18.31 5.01 18.15
C ALA A 56 19.77 5.21 17.70
N PHE A 57 20.03 5.04 16.42
CA PHE A 57 21.33 5.32 15.82
C PHE A 57 21.13 6.12 14.55
N THR A 58 22.05 7.03 14.26
CA THR A 58 22.05 7.83 13.04
C THR A 58 22.87 7.12 11.97
N TYR A 59 22.25 6.84 10.82
CA TYR A 59 22.93 6.29 9.64
C TYR A 59 22.54 7.12 8.42
N LEU A 60 23.52 7.58 7.64
CA LEU A 60 23.31 8.50 6.50
C LEU A 60 22.49 9.75 6.86
N ASN A 61 22.81 10.42 7.98
CA ASN A 61 22.09 11.60 8.50
C ASN A 61 20.61 11.38 8.84
N GLN A 62 20.15 10.12 8.97
CA GLN A 62 18.79 9.79 9.36
C GLN A 62 18.75 9.04 10.69
N GLY A 63 17.81 9.42 11.56
CA GLY A 63 17.54 8.69 12.80
C GLY A 63 16.86 7.35 12.49
N GLN A 64 17.55 6.25 12.77
CA GLN A 64 17.01 4.90 12.70
C GLN A 64 16.84 4.35 14.11
N VAL A 65 15.81 3.53 14.31
CA VAL A 65 15.60 2.81 15.57
C VAL A 65 15.80 1.32 15.27
N ALA A 66 16.87 0.74 15.81
CA ALA A 66 17.05 -0.70 15.79
C ALA A 66 16.64 -1.30 17.13
N TYR A 67 16.15 -2.54 17.06
CA TYR A 67 15.68 -3.28 18.20
C TYR A 67 16.61 -4.47 18.40
N ILE A 68 17.17 -4.60 19.60
CA ILE A 68 17.96 -5.79 19.94
C ILE A 68 16.98 -6.95 20.04
N HIS A 69 17.08 -7.90 19.12
CA HIS A 69 16.27 -9.10 19.15
C HIS A 69 16.84 -10.08 20.18
N ASN A 70 16.32 -10.05 21.42
CA ASN A 70 16.69 -11.00 22.47
C ASN A 70 16.30 -12.47 22.15
N ILE A 71 15.49 -12.71 21.11
CA ILE A 71 15.02 -14.05 20.73
C ILE A 71 15.31 -14.27 19.22
N PRO A 72 16.24 -15.16 18.84
CA PRO A 72 16.61 -15.40 17.44
C PRO A 72 15.51 -16.09 16.61
N TYR A 73 14.51 -16.72 17.25
CA TYR A 73 13.46 -17.51 16.60
C TYR A 73 12.34 -16.69 15.90
N PHE A 74 12.32 -15.37 16.06
CA PHE A 74 11.35 -14.50 15.39
C PHE A 74 12.05 -13.32 14.73
N ARG A 75 12.91 -13.58 13.73
CA ARG A 75 13.23 -12.54 12.74
C ARG A 75 11.88 -12.11 12.14
N SER A 76 11.37 -10.94 12.53
CA SER A 76 10.06 -10.39 12.11
C SER A 76 9.86 -10.48 10.59
N SER A 77 10.97 -10.48 9.85
CA SER A 77 11.08 -10.74 8.42
C SER A 77 10.48 -12.07 7.94
N TYR A 78 10.71 -13.21 8.63
CA TYR A 78 10.16 -14.51 8.21
C TYR A 78 8.64 -14.57 8.39
N PHE A 79 8.15 -14.13 9.55
CA PHE A 79 6.71 -14.02 9.80
C PHE A 79 6.06 -13.12 8.75
N ARG A 80 6.66 -11.95 8.47
CA ARG A 80 6.19 -11.06 7.41
C ARG A 80 6.14 -11.75 6.05
N LEU A 81 7.15 -12.53 5.66
CA LEU A 81 7.18 -13.24 4.37
C LEU A 81 6.07 -14.29 4.27
N ILE A 82 5.83 -15.08 5.32
CA ILE A 82 4.78 -16.11 5.35
C ILE A 82 3.39 -15.52 5.06
N PHE A 83 3.09 -14.32 5.54
CA PHE A 83 1.82 -13.65 5.24
C PHE A 83 1.83 -12.83 3.94
N MET A 84 2.99 -12.28 3.57
CA MET A 84 3.12 -11.40 2.41
C MET A 84 3.07 -12.16 1.09
N VAL A 85 3.71 -13.33 0.99
CA VAL A 85 3.70 -14.19 -0.21
C VAL A 85 2.29 -14.59 -0.63
N PRO A 86 1.47 -15.28 0.21
CA PRO A 86 0.13 -15.68 -0.17
C PRO A 86 -0.79 -14.47 -0.41
N GLY A 87 -0.59 -13.38 0.33
CA GLY A 87 -1.32 -12.13 0.12
C GLY A 87 -1.09 -11.54 -1.27
N ILE A 88 0.16 -11.48 -1.72
CA ILE A 88 0.51 -10.99 -3.07
C ILE A 88 -0.03 -11.91 -4.14
N PHE A 89 0.07 -13.23 -3.94
CA PHE A 89 -0.47 -14.20 -4.89
C PHE A 89 -2.00 -14.04 -5.05
N PHE A 90 -2.72 -13.89 -3.93
CA PHE A 90 -4.15 -13.60 -3.94
C PHE A 90 -4.46 -12.28 -4.67
N MET A 91 -3.68 -11.21 -4.45
CA MET A 91 -3.86 -9.93 -5.15
C MET A 91 -3.68 -10.07 -6.66
N ILE A 92 -2.66 -10.79 -7.12
CA ILE A 92 -2.40 -11.00 -8.55
C ILE A 92 -3.55 -11.80 -9.17
N ILE A 93 -3.95 -12.92 -8.57
CA ILE A 93 -5.05 -13.75 -9.07
C ILE A 93 -6.35 -12.96 -9.12
N SER A 94 -6.69 -12.25 -8.04
CA SER A 94 -7.91 -11.45 -7.98
C SER A 94 -7.93 -10.36 -9.05
N ASN A 95 -6.82 -9.65 -9.28
CA ASN A 95 -6.71 -8.68 -10.37
C ASN A 95 -6.91 -9.33 -11.75
N ILE A 96 -6.30 -10.48 -12.02
CA ILE A 96 -6.48 -11.21 -13.30
C ILE A 96 -7.96 -11.59 -13.51
N LEU A 97 -8.61 -12.13 -12.48
CA LEU A 97 -10.02 -12.51 -12.54
C LEU A 97 -10.94 -11.31 -12.76
N ILE A 98 -10.65 -10.18 -12.10
CA ILE A 98 -11.38 -8.93 -12.28
C ILE A 98 -11.24 -8.43 -13.72
N ILE A 99 -10.02 -8.36 -14.26
CA ILE A 99 -9.78 -7.92 -15.66
C ILE A 99 -10.55 -8.79 -16.66
N ARG A 100 -10.58 -10.11 -16.46
CA ARG A 100 -11.33 -11.03 -17.35
C ARG A 100 -12.84 -10.81 -17.31
N LYS A 101 -13.39 -10.42 -16.16
CA LYS A 101 -14.84 -10.24 -15.98
C LYS A 101 -15.32 -8.80 -16.16
N ILE A 102 -14.43 -7.81 -16.13
CA ILE A 102 -14.79 -6.40 -16.23
C ILE A 102 -15.45 -6.06 -17.57
N SER A 103 -15.14 -6.80 -18.63
CA SER A 103 -15.75 -6.64 -19.95
C SER A 103 -17.25 -6.98 -19.98
N LYS A 104 -17.76 -7.68 -18.97
CA LYS A 104 -19.19 -8.00 -18.84
C LYS A 104 -19.99 -6.90 -18.14
N ILE A 105 -19.32 -5.90 -17.57
CA ILE A 105 -19.95 -4.81 -16.83
C ILE A 105 -19.92 -3.59 -17.76
N SER A 106 -21.08 -3.16 -18.22
CA SER A 106 -21.22 -2.03 -19.13
C SER A 106 -21.70 -0.76 -18.41
N GLY A 107 -21.40 0.40 -19.00
CA GLY A 107 -21.86 1.71 -18.53
C GLY A 107 -20.91 2.41 -17.56
N ASP A 108 -21.42 3.34 -16.76
CA ASP A 108 -20.61 4.18 -15.88
C ASP A 108 -19.87 3.39 -14.78
N MET A 109 -20.39 2.22 -14.40
CA MET A 109 -19.74 1.32 -13.46
C MET A 109 -18.45 0.72 -14.02
N GLU A 110 -18.33 0.57 -15.34
CA GLU A 110 -17.13 0.04 -16.00
C GLU A 110 -15.92 0.96 -15.79
N LYS A 111 -16.11 2.27 -15.96
CA LYS A 111 -15.04 3.28 -15.80
C LYS A 111 -14.51 3.30 -14.37
N MET A 112 -15.42 3.31 -13.39
CA MET A 112 -15.05 3.29 -11.97
C MET A 112 -14.32 1.99 -11.61
N GLN A 113 -14.79 0.84 -12.10
CA GLN A 113 -14.11 -0.43 -11.86
C GLN A 113 -12.73 -0.48 -12.54
N LYS A 114 -12.58 0.05 -13.76
CA LYS A 114 -11.28 0.11 -14.45
C LYS A 114 -10.27 0.94 -13.67
N LEU A 115 -10.67 2.13 -13.19
CA LEU A 115 -9.82 2.97 -12.36
C LEU A 115 -9.37 2.26 -11.08
N MET A 116 -10.31 1.63 -10.38
CA MET A 116 -9.97 0.86 -9.18
C MET A 116 -9.03 -0.32 -9.51
N THR A 117 -9.18 -0.97 -10.67
CA THR A 117 -8.30 -2.07 -11.11
C THR A 117 -6.89 -1.57 -11.37
N ILE A 118 -6.74 -0.40 -12.00
CA ILE A 118 -5.43 0.22 -12.22
C ILE A 118 -4.75 0.52 -10.88
N SER A 119 -5.50 1.06 -9.90
CA SER A 119 -4.96 1.30 -8.55
C SER A 119 -4.51 0.00 -7.88
N THR A 120 -5.32 -1.08 -7.93
CA THR A 120 -4.92 -2.35 -7.30
C THR A 120 -3.76 -3.04 -7.98
N ILE A 121 -3.60 -2.87 -9.30
CA ILE A 121 -2.41 -3.32 -10.03
C ILE A 121 -1.17 -2.56 -9.55
N PHE A 122 -1.25 -1.24 -9.43
CA PHE A 122 -0.15 -0.41 -8.93
C PHE A 122 0.28 -0.83 -7.51
N ILE A 123 -0.68 -1.09 -6.62
CA ILE A 123 -0.38 -1.61 -5.27
C ILE A 123 0.29 -2.99 -5.33
N SER A 124 -0.16 -3.85 -6.24
CA SER A 124 0.39 -5.21 -6.38
C SER A 124 1.85 -5.15 -6.85
N ILE A 125 2.18 -4.27 -7.80
CA ILE A 125 3.55 -4.03 -8.26
C ILE A 125 4.43 -3.53 -7.10
N ASN A 126 3.97 -2.51 -6.36
CA ASN A 126 4.72 -2.00 -5.20
C ASN A 126 4.89 -3.06 -4.10
N SER A 127 3.89 -3.92 -3.91
CA SER A 127 3.95 -5.02 -2.95
C SER A 127 4.95 -6.09 -3.39
N LEU A 128 5.01 -6.40 -4.69
CA LEU A 128 5.98 -7.34 -5.26
C LEU A 128 7.40 -6.81 -5.13
N LEU A 129 7.63 -5.53 -5.45
CA LEU A 129 8.91 -4.86 -5.28
C LEU A 129 9.38 -4.92 -3.81
N ALA A 130 8.46 -4.68 -2.88
CA ALA A 130 8.79 -4.77 -1.46
C ALA A 130 9.02 -6.20 -0.97
N LEU A 131 8.40 -7.21 -1.59
CA LEU A 131 8.69 -8.62 -1.31
C LEU A 131 10.12 -8.94 -1.76
N PHE A 132 10.49 -8.52 -2.97
CA PHE A 132 11.83 -8.72 -3.51
C PHE A 132 12.91 -8.16 -2.56
N PHE A 133 12.77 -6.91 -2.09
CA PHE A 133 13.70 -6.36 -1.10
C PHE A 133 13.70 -7.09 0.24
N SER A 134 12.53 -7.55 0.70
CA SER A 134 12.43 -8.27 1.97
C SER A 134 13.14 -9.63 1.91
N ILE A 135 13.10 -10.32 0.75
CA ILE A 135 13.83 -11.56 0.53
C ILE A 135 15.33 -11.26 0.41
N PHE A 136 15.71 -10.24 -0.35
CA PHE A 136 17.11 -9.88 -0.57
C PHE A 136 17.85 -9.52 0.73
N ILE A 137 17.22 -8.71 1.60
CA ILE A 137 17.78 -8.35 2.92
C ILE A 137 17.85 -9.56 3.86
N LEU A 138 17.01 -10.57 3.64
CA LEU A 138 17.01 -11.77 4.47
C LEU A 138 18.09 -12.77 4.03
N THR A 139 18.43 -12.78 2.74
CA THR A 139 19.48 -13.63 2.16
C THR A 139 20.89 -13.05 2.31
N VAL A 140 21.03 -11.73 2.38
CA VAL A 140 22.32 -11.06 2.57
C VAL A 140 22.37 -10.49 3.99
N ASP A 141 23.24 -11.03 4.85
CA ASP A 141 23.32 -10.57 6.23
C ASP A 141 23.75 -9.09 6.28
N PHE A 142 23.16 -8.35 7.22
CA PHE A 142 23.38 -6.91 7.36
C PHE A 142 24.87 -6.56 7.56
N GLU A 143 25.62 -7.46 8.22
CA GLU A 143 27.06 -7.33 8.41
C GLU A 143 27.83 -7.47 7.09
N ASP A 144 27.37 -8.30 6.16
CA ASP A 144 27.97 -8.45 4.83
C ASP A 144 27.61 -7.28 3.92
N ILE A 145 26.42 -6.69 4.06
CA ILE A 145 26.03 -5.45 3.35
C ILE A 145 26.87 -4.26 3.84
N GLN A 146 27.13 -4.18 5.14
CA GLN A 146 27.92 -3.10 5.75
C GLN A 146 29.42 -3.26 5.49
N LYS A 147 29.91 -4.49 5.30
CA LYS A 147 31.28 -4.81 4.84
C LYS A 147 31.44 -4.73 3.33
N MET A 148 30.36 -4.84 2.55
CA MET A 148 30.37 -4.56 1.12
C MET A 148 30.63 -3.07 0.90
N ASN A 149 31.90 -2.75 0.62
CA ASN A 149 32.37 -1.41 0.29
C ASN A 149 31.91 -0.93 -1.10
N THR A 150 30.65 -1.18 -1.46
CA THR A 150 30.13 -0.93 -2.79
C THR A 150 28.88 -0.06 -2.72
N VAL A 151 28.85 0.95 -3.59
CA VAL A 151 27.71 1.78 -3.99
C VAL A 151 26.38 1.03 -4.04
N LEU A 152 26.43 -0.28 -4.30
CA LEU A 152 25.30 -1.19 -4.36
C LEU A 152 24.60 -1.39 -3.00
N GLY A 153 25.32 -1.44 -1.88
CA GLY A 153 24.76 -1.54 -0.53
C GLY A 153 24.02 -0.27 -0.10
N GLU A 154 24.60 0.89 -0.37
CA GLU A 154 23.96 2.20 -0.15
C GLU A 154 22.73 2.39 -1.04
N ALA A 155 22.83 2.00 -2.33
CA ALA A 155 21.71 2.04 -3.26
C ALA A 155 20.56 1.14 -2.81
N LEU A 156 20.84 -0.06 -2.28
CA LEU A 156 19.84 -0.97 -1.74
C LEU A 156 19.14 -0.40 -0.50
N LEU A 157 19.88 0.24 0.40
CA LEU A 157 19.32 0.90 1.58
C LEU A 157 18.41 2.06 1.18
N LEU A 158 18.86 2.92 0.27
CA LEU A 158 18.05 4.00 -0.31
C LEU A 158 16.79 3.46 -0.98
N LEU A 159 16.91 2.38 -1.75
CA LEU A 159 15.78 1.80 -2.48
C LEU A 159 14.76 1.14 -1.53
N THR A 160 15.23 0.54 -0.44
CA THR A 160 14.38 0.04 0.63
C THR A 160 13.65 1.18 1.35
N LEU A 161 14.32 2.31 1.56
CA LEU A 161 13.73 3.52 2.12
C LEU A 161 12.64 4.08 1.21
N ILE A 162 12.94 4.28 -0.07
CA ILE A 162 11.98 4.72 -1.09
C ILE A 162 10.77 3.76 -1.11
N THR A 163 10.99 2.46 -1.01
CA THR A 163 9.90 1.48 -0.99
C THR A 163 9.02 1.61 0.28
N LYS A 164 9.60 1.93 1.44
CA LYS A 164 8.84 2.20 2.67
C LYS A 164 8.01 3.49 2.53
N ASP A 165 8.59 4.54 1.97
CA ASP A 165 7.91 5.82 1.77
C ASP A 165 6.80 5.71 0.73
N LEU A 166 7.06 5.04 -0.40
CA LEU A 166 6.04 4.73 -1.40
C LEU A 166 4.87 3.94 -0.81
N LYS A 167 5.12 3.03 0.13
CA LYS A 167 4.05 2.33 0.85
C LYS A 167 3.20 3.26 1.72
N LEU A 168 3.81 4.23 2.40
CA LEU A 168 3.08 5.25 3.17
C LEU A 168 2.23 6.14 2.26
N ILE A 169 2.79 6.60 1.15
CA ILE A 169 2.14 7.53 0.21
C ILE A 169 1.09 6.81 -0.67
N SER A 170 1.24 5.50 -0.90
CA SER A 170 0.32 4.73 -1.73
C SER A 170 -1.13 4.83 -1.24
N GLY A 171 -1.37 4.76 0.08
CA GLY A 171 -2.71 4.84 0.67
C GLY A 171 -3.51 6.08 0.24
N PRO A 172 -3.00 7.30 0.52
CA PRO A 172 -3.61 8.54 0.06
C PRO A 172 -3.77 8.63 -1.45
N ILE A 173 -2.77 8.21 -2.24
CA ILE A 173 -2.84 8.23 -3.71
C ILE A 173 -4.00 7.37 -4.21
N ILE A 174 -4.19 6.17 -3.63
CA ILE A 174 -5.28 5.26 -4.00
C ILE A 174 -6.63 5.90 -3.69
N LEU A 175 -6.79 6.53 -2.52
CA LEU A 175 -8.01 7.23 -2.15
C LEU A 175 -8.34 8.38 -3.12
N LEU A 176 -7.32 9.12 -3.53
CA LEU A 176 -7.44 10.22 -4.50
C LEU A 176 -7.82 9.72 -5.90
N ILE A 177 -7.34 8.54 -6.30
CA ILE A 177 -7.71 7.91 -7.58
C ILE A 177 -9.13 7.31 -7.51
N MET A 178 -9.52 6.75 -6.36
CA MET A 178 -10.80 6.06 -6.19
C MET A 178 -11.99 6.99 -6.00
N ASP A 179 -11.81 8.16 -5.39
CA ASP A 179 -12.92 9.05 -5.08
C ASP A 179 -13.15 10.09 -6.19
N GLY A 180 -14.08 9.78 -7.09
CA GLY A 180 -14.54 10.70 -8.13
C GLY A 180 -15.15 12.00 -7.57
N LYS A 181 -15.62 12.03 -6.32
CA LYS A 181 -16.11 13.26 -5.68
C LYS A 181 -14.95 14.16 -5.25
N ILE A 182 -13.84 13.60 -4.77
CA ILE A 182 -12.60 14.34 -4.45
C ILE A 182 -11.94 14.85 -5.73
N GLN A 183 -11.92 14.03 -6.80
CA GLN A 183 -11.43 14.50 -8.10
C GLN A 183 -12.28 15.66 -8.64
N LYS A 184 -13.62 15.55 -8.56
CA LYS A 184 -14.52 16.62 -8.98
C LYS A 184 -14.39 17.87 -8.10
N SER A 185 -14.22 17.73 -6.78
CA SER A 185 -14.04 18.89 -5.89
C SER A 185 -12.71 19.59 -6.12
N LEU A 186 -11.60 18.86 -6.29
CA LEU A 186 -10.29 19.41 -6.61
C LEU A 186 -10.27 20.08 -7.98
N LEU A 187 -10.93 19.48 -8.98
CA LEU A 187 -11.07 20.08 -10.32
C LEU A 187 -11.96 21.33 -10.28
N PHE A 188 -13.06 21.35 -9.51
CA PHE A 188 -13.88 22.54 -9.32
C PHE A 188 -13.13 23.67 -8.62
N GLN A 189 -12.30 23.34 -7.62
CA GLN A 189 -11.49 24.30 -6.89
C GLN A 189 -10.36 24.87 -7.77
N ARG A 190 -9.77 24.04 -8.64
CA ARG A 190 -8.79 24.47 -9.65
C ARG A 190 -9.41 25.38 -10.72
N ARG A 191 -10.66 25.13 -11.12
CA ARG A 191 -11.42 26.00 -12.05
C ARG A 191 -11.70 27.37 -11.43
N ARG A 192 -12.12 27.43 -10.15
CA ARG A 192 -12.34 28.72 -9.44
C ARG A 192 -11.07 29.54 -9.26
N ARG A 193 -9.90 28.91 -8.99
CA ARG A 193 -8.61 29.62 -8.89
C ARG A 193 -8.12 30.17 -10.23
N SER A 194 -8.40 29.50 -11.34
CA SER A 194 -8.05 30.03 -12.68
C SER A 194 -8.92 31.23 -13.07
N SER A 195 -10.18 31.27 -12.65
CA SER A 195 -11.08 32.40 -12.90
C SER A 195 -10.74 33.65 -12.07
N SER A 196 -10.24 33.49 -10.85
CA SER A 196 -9.85 34.62 -10.00
C SER A 196 -8.52 35.26 -10.39
N VAL A 197 -7.61 34.51 -11.03
CA VAL A 197 -6.33 35.07 -11.54
C VAL A 197 -6.53 35.80 -12.88
N GLY A 198 -7.53 35.42 -13.68
CA GLY A 198 -7.86 36.09 -14.94
C GLY A 198 -8.60 37.44 -14.82
N GLN A 199 -9.15 37.77 -13.64
CA GLN A 199 -9.83 39.05 -13.40
C GLN A 199 -8.95 40.13 -12.74
N SER A 200 -7.81 39.77 -12.16
CA SER A 200 -6.90 40.74 -11.52
C SER A 200 -5.96 41.47 -12.49
N SER A 201 -5.97 41.12 -13.79
CA SER A 201 -5.11 41.75 -14.81
C SER A 201 -5.85 42.71 -15.76
N ARG A 202 -7.13 43.04 -15.49
CA ARG A 202 -7.98 43.90 -16.34
C ARG A 202 -8.52 45.15 -15.63
N GLY A 203 -7.80 45.64 -14.63
CA GLY A 203 -8.20 46.82 -13.86
C GLY A 203 -7.08 47.80 -13.62
N ILE A 204 -6.31 48.16 -14.66
CA ILE A 204 -5.49 49.39 -14.69
C ILE A 204 -5.51 49.92 -16.13
N THR A 205 -6.64 50.46 -16.53
CA THR A 205 -6.78 51.52 -17.55
C THR A 205 -8.09 52.20 -17.23
N ASP A 206 -8.00 53.25 -16.43
CA ASP A 206 -8.58 54.58 -16.68
C ASP A 206 -8.29 55.48 -15.47
#